data_AF-A0A6H1ZB33-F1
#
_entry.id   AF-A0A6H1ZB33-F1
#
_cell.length_a   1.000
_cell.length_b   1.000
_cell.length_c   1.000
_cell.angle_alpha   90.00
_cell.angle_beta   90.00
_cell.angle_gamma   90.00
#
_symmetry.space_group_name_H-M   'P 1'
#
loop_
_entity.id
_entity.type
_entity.pdbx_description
1 polymer ?
#
loop_
_entity_poly.entity_id
_entity_poly.type
_entity_poly.pdbx_seq_one_letter_code
_entity_poly.pdbx_strand_id
1 'polypeptide(L)' 'MLQKHIEDHVSLGCSERSKTLGFQKMPEGYALMLDHDEAFFYWLRADGVHSDINWDPWSIYRSARMDADKISN' A
#
# COMPACT_ATOMS: atom_id res chain seq x y z
N MET A 1 -0.31 0.12 -14.42
CA MET A 1 0.53 -0.93 -13.78
C MET A 1 0.06 -1.16 -12.34
N LEU A 2 0.05 -0.13 -11.47
CA LEU A 2 -0.48 -0.25 -10.09
C LEU A 2 -1.85 -0.92 -9.99
N GLN A 3 -2.84 -0.47 -10.76
CA GLN A 3 -4.20 -1.03 -10.74
C GLN A 3 -4.23 -2.55 -10.97
N LYS A 4 -3.38 -3.06 -11.87
CA LYS A 4 -3.28 -4.50 -12.13
C LYS A 4 -2.77 -5.25 -10.91
N HIS A 5 -1.74 -4.74 -10.25
CA HIS A 5 -1.20 -5.37 -9.04
C HIS A 5 -2.20 -5.32 -7.87
N ILE A 6 -2.98 -4.24 -7.75
CA ILE A 6 -4.08 -4.18 -6.78
C ILE A 6 -5.09 -5.30 -7.07
N GLU A 7 -5.52 -5.45 -8.33
CA GLU A 7 -6.48 -6.50 -8.73
C GLU A 7 -5.92 -7.91 -8.48
N ASP A 8 -4.65 -8.15 -8.79
CA ASP A 8 -3.98 -9.43 -8.50
C ASP A 8 -4.02 -9.75 -6.99
N HIS A 9 -3.69 -8.78 -6.13
CA HIS A 9 -3.72 -8.97 -4.67
C HIS A 9 -5.15 -9.14 -4.14
N VAL A 10 -6.11 -8.41 -4.69
CA VAL A 10 -7.53 -8.56 -4.34
C VAL A 10 -8.04 -9.95 -4.71
N SER A 11 -7.60 -10.51 -5.83
CA SER A 11 -7.93 -11.88 -6.21
C SER A 11 -7.40 -12.95 -5.25
N LEU A 12 -6.35 -12.62 -4.49
CA LEU A 12 -5.76 -13.46 -3.44
C LEU A 12 -6.39 -13.25 -2.05
N GLY A 13 -7.44 -12.44 -1.96
CA GLY A 13 -8.17 -12.17 -0.72
C GLY A 13 -7.71 -10.92 0.04
N CYS A 14 -6.75 -10.16 -0.48
CA CYS A 14 -6.40 -8.85 0.10
C CYS A 14 -7.47 -7.79 -0.22
N SER A 15 -7.41 -6.63 0.44
CA SER A 15 -8.30 -5.50 0.13
C SER A 15 -7.54 -4.18 0.01
N GLU A 16 -7.94 -3.35 -0.96
CA GLU A 16 -7.43 -1.99 -1.06
C GLU A 16 -8.07 -1.10 0.02
N ARG A 17 -7.24 -0.41 0.79
CA ARG A 17 -7.63 0.49 1.88
C ARG A 17 -7.10 1.91 1.72
N SER A 18 -6.67 2.33 0.53
CA SER A 18 -6.16 3.70 0.26
C SER A 18 -7.07 4.84 0.75
N LYS A 19 -8.39 4.59 0.85
CA LYS A 19 -9.39 5.57 1.33
C LYS A 19 -9.52 5.67 2.86
N THR A 20 -8.83 4.83 3.64
CA THR A 20 -8.94 4.83 5.12
C THR A 20 -8.05 5.86 5.80
N LEU A 21 -7.14 6.52 5.06
CA LEU A 21 -6.26 7.58 5.55
C LEU A 21 -6.95 8.96 5.68
N GLY A 22 -8.28 9.01 5.58
CA GLY A 22 -9.05 10.25 5.65
C GLY A 22 -8.73 11.19 4.48
N PHE A 23 -8.24 12.39 4.77
CA PHE A 23 -7.86 13.38 3.75
C PHE A 23 -6.50 13.09 3.10
N GLN A 24 -5.67 12.27 3.74
CA GLN A 24 -4.34 11.95 3.24
C GLN A 24 -4.43 10.90 2.14
N LYS A 25 -3.67 11.08 1.06
CA LYS A 25 -3.53 10.11 -0.02
C LYS A 25 -2.19 9.40 0.07
N MET A 26 -2.16 8.16 -0.40
CA MET A 26 -0.89 7.46 -0.66
C MET A 26 -0.04 8.23 -1.68
N PRO A 27 1.29 8.07 -1.64
CA PRO A 27 2.18 8.64 -2.65
C PRO A 27 1.79 8.17 -4.06
N GLU A 28 2.13 8.95 -5.08
CA GLU A 28 1.86 8.56 -6.46
C GLU A 28 2.53 7.22 -6.80
N GLY A 29 1.78 6.30 -7.40
CA GLY A 29 2.27 4.96 -7.70
C GLY A 29 2.20 3.97 -6.54
N TYR A 30 1.59 4.34 -5.41
CA TYR A 30 1.38 3.46 -4.25
C TYR A 30 -0.10 3.29 -3.90
N ALA A 31 -0.45 2.12 -3.38
CA ALA A 31 -1.74 1.83 -2.77
C ALA A 31 -1.54 1.33 -1.34
N LEU A 32 -2.50 1.61 -0.46
CA LEU A 32 -2.56 1.00 0.86
C LEU A 32 -3.39 -0.27 0.74
N MET A 33 -2.85 -1.39 1.16
CA MET A 33 -3.48 -2.70 1.11
C MET A 33 -3.63 -3.25 2.52
N LEU A 34 -4.63 -4.10 2.71
CA LEU A 34 -4.84 -4.92 3.90
C LEU A 34 -4.76 -6.39 3.45
N ASP A 35 -4.03 -7.19 4.22
CA ASP A 35 -3.75 -8.60 3.90
C ASP A 35 -4.99 -9.50 3.95
N HIS A 36 -4.82 -10.74 3.49
CA HIS A 36 -5.90 -11.73 3.38
C HIS A 36 -6.54 -12.12 4.73
N ASP A 37 -5.78 -11.99 5.81
CA ASP A 37 -6.26 -12.24 7.18
C ASP A 37 -6.91 -11.00 7.82
N GLU A 38 -6.98 -9.89 7.07
CA GLU A 38 -7.51 -8.59 7.49
C GLU A 38 -6.85 -8.01 8.77
N ALA A 39 -5.62 -8.41 9.05
CA ALA A 39 -4.92 -8.08 10.30
C ALA A 39 -3.84 -7.02 10.12
N PHE A 40 -3.20 -6.98 8.95
CA PHE A 40 -2.05 -6.12 8.72
C PHE A 40 -2.11 -5.37 7.39
N PHE A 41 -1.72 -4.09 7.46
CA PHE A 41 -1.58 -3.22 6.32
C PHE A 41 -0.19 -3.34 5.70
N TYR A 42 -0.11 -3.05 4.41
CA TYR A 42 1.14 -2.86 3.67
C TYR A 42 0.91 -1.88 2.52
N TRP A 43 1.97 -1.27 2.00
CA TRP A 43 1.86 -0.53 0.75
C TRP A 43 2.24 -1.41 -0.42
N LEU A 44 1.59 -1.21 -1.56
CA LEU A 44 1.90 -1.85 -2.84
C LEU A 44 2.25 -0.78 -3.86
N ARG A 45 3.39 -0.95 -4.55
CA ARG A 45 3.92 0.01 -5.52
C ARG A 45 3.64 -0.44 -6.95
N ALA A 46 3.68 0.50 -7.89
CA ALA A 46 3.33 0.27 -9.30
C ALA A 46 4.19 -0.77 -10.04
N ASP A 47 5.35 -1.14 -9.51
CA ASP A 47 6.25 -2.18 -10.00
C ASP A 47 6.03 -3.56 -9.32
N GLY A 48 5.03 -3.67 -8.46
CA GLY A 48 4.69 -4.91 -7.74
C GLY A 48 5.45 -5.11 -6.44
N VAL A 49 6.38 -4.21 -6.07
CA VAL A 49 7.05 -4.26 -4.76
C VAL A 49 6.07 -3.85 -3.68
N HIS A 50 6.14 -4.52 -2.52
CA HIS A 50 5.37 -4.17 -1.35
C HIS A 50 6.24 -4.05 -0.11
N SER A 51 5.73 -3.40 0.93
CA SER A 51 6.40 -3.30 2.22
C SER A 51 6.28 -4.58 3.05
N ASP A 52 7.03 -4.59 4.15
CA ASP A 52 6.65 -5.38 5.32
C ASP A 52 5.27 -4.94 5.85
N ILE A 53 4.60 -5.85 6.55
CA ILE A 53 3.24 -5.65 7.08
C ILE A 53 3.25 -4.98 8.46
N ASN A 54 2.24 -4.18 8.77
CA ASN A 54 2.07 -3.51 10.07
C ASN A 54 0.58 -3.30 10.40
N TRP A 55 0.21 -3.35 11.67
CA TRP A 55 -1.19 -3.14 12.12
C TRP A 55 -1.62 -1.66 12.03
N ASP A 56 -0.66 -0.72 12.02
CA ASP A 56 -0.95 0.72 11.91
C ASP A 56 -0.87 1.20 10.44
N PRO A 57 -1.98 1.61 9.82
CA PRO A 57 -1.97 2.12 8.44
C PRO A 57 -1.16 3.42 8.30
N TRP A 58 -1.02 4.22 9.37
CA TRP A 58 -0.20 5.43 9.32
C TRP A 58 1.30 5.11 9.31
N SER A 59 1.71 4.01 9.95
CA SER A 59 3.07 3.48 9.87
C SER A 59 3.42 3.09 8.43
N ILE A 60 2.49 2.42 7.75
CA ILE A 60 2.62 2.04 6.35
C ILE A 60 2.64 3.26 5.44
N TYR A 61 1.79 4.26 5.68
CA TYR A 61 1.85 5.51 4.93
C TYR A 61 3.21 6.21 5.06
N ARG A 62 3.75 6.31 6.28
CA ARG A 62 5.07 6.92 6.52
C ARG A 62 6.18 6.14 5.82
N SER A 63 6.16 4.81 5.86
CA SER A 63 7.16 3.99 5.17
C SER A 63 7.05 4.11 3.65
N ALA A 64 5.82 4.22 3.10
CA ALA A 64 5.60 4.46 1.67
C ALA A 64 6.17 5.81 1.24
N ARG A 65 5.98 6.88 2.04
CA ARG A 65 6.58 8.20 1.79
C ARG A 65 8.10 8.13 1.78
N MET A 66 8.70 7.46 2.78
CA MET A 66 10.16 7.30 2.86
C MET A 66 10.72 6.53 1.67
N ASP A 67 10.01 5.52 1.19
CA ASP A 67 10.39 4.76 0.00
C ASP A 67 10.27 5.61 -1.27
N ALA A 68 9.15 6.32 -1.46
CA ALA A 68 8.95 7.22 -2.59
C ALA A 68 10.02 8.33 -2.67
N ASP A 69 10.40 8.90 -1.52
CA ASP A 69 11.44 9.92 -1.43
C ASP A 69 12.84 9.36 -1.80
N LYS A 70 13.10 8.05 -1.62
CA LYS A 70 14.35 7.40 -2.06
C LYS A 70 14.42 7.17 -3.57
N ILE A 71 13.28 6.90 -4.21
CA ILE A 71 13.21 6.63 -5.65
C ILE A 71 13.26 7.93 -6.45
N SER A 72 12.84 9.04 -5.83
CA SER A 72 12.78 10.36 -6.47
C SER A 72 14.14 11.07 -6.47
N ASN A 73 15.17 10.50 -5.84
CA ASN A 73 16.55 10.99 -5.79
C ASN A 73 17.49 10.06 -6.58
#